data_AF-A0A1Z4GRG2-F1
#
_entry.id   AF-A0A1Z4GRG2-F1
#
_cell.length_a   1.000
_cell.length_b   1.000
_cell.length_c   1.000
_cell.angle_alpha   90.00
_cell.angle_beta   90.00
_cell.angle_gamma   90.00
#
_symmetry.space_group_name_H-M   'P 1'
#
loop_
_entity.id
_entity.type
_entity.pdbx_description
1 polymer ?
#
loop_
_entity_poly.entity_id
_entity_poly.type
_entity_poly.pdbx_seq_one_letter_code
_entity_poly.pdbx_strand_id
1 'polypeptide(L)' 'MQPYCALGMGLKCAGHEVTVSSKPIPYKEASEKTLAAAIEVVVGNEGMQSKAFELGEKIQGKDGVANAVEAFHRHLGLMG' A
#
# COMPACT_ATOMS: atom_id res chain seq x y z
N MET A 1 3.76 -11.76 4.12
CA MET A 1 2.48 -11.33 3.53
C MET A 1 1.80 -10.15 4.26
N GLN A 2 2.24 -9.73 5.45
CA GLN A 2 1.58 -8.67 6.24
C GLN A 2 1.99 -7.19 5.99
N PRO A 3 3.09 -6.81 5.29
CA PRO A 3 3.55 -5.41 5.33
C PRO A 3 2.64 -4.45 4.54
N TYR A 4 1.99 -4.92 3.47
CA TYR A 4 1.18 -4.06 2.60
C TYR A 4 -0.21 -3.75 3.15
N CYS A 5 -0.82 -4.68 3.90
CA CYS A 5 -2.14 -4.46 4.53
C CYS A 5 -2.09 -3.38 5.61
N ALA A 6 -1.03 -3.36 6.42
CA ALA A 6 -0.84 -2.33 7.45
C ALA A 6 -0.65 -0.93 6.84
N LEU A 7 0.10 -0.84 5.72
CA LEU A 7 0.30 0.41 5.00
C LEU A 7 -1.01 0.94 4.38
N GLY A 8 -1.80 0.06 3.77
CA GLY A 8 -3.10 0.43 3.19
C GLY A 8 -4.10 0.93 4.24
N MET A 9 -4.12 0.31 5.42
CA MET A 9 -4.94 0.80 6.54
C MET A 9 -4.43 2.13 7.11
N GLY A 10 -3.11 2.28 7.27
CA GLY A 10 -2.50 3.51 7.79
C GLY A 10 -2.77 4.72 6.90
N LEU A 11 -2.64 4.58 5.59
CA LEU A 11 -2.95 5.65 4.62
C LEU A 11 -4.44 6.03 4.65
N LYS A 12 -5.34 5.06 4.80
CA LYS A 12 -6.79 5.33 4.91
C LYS A 12 -7.15 6.07 6.19
N CYS A 13 -6.54 5.72 7.33
CA CYS A 13 -6.71 6.44 8.59
C CYS A 13 -6.13 7.87 8.53
N ALA A 14 -5.08 8.10 7.74
CA ALA A 14 -4.51 9.41 7.49
C ALA A 14 -5.33 10.26 6.47
N GLY A 15 -6.49 9.77 6.01
CA GLY A 15 -7.37 10.50 5.09
C GLY A 15 -6.99 10.36 3.62
N HIS A 16 -6.04 9.49 3.26
CA HIS A 16 -5.70 9.21 1.87
C HIS A 16 -6.63 8.17 1.26
N GLU A 17 -7.07 8.41 0.03
CA GLU A 17 -7.90 7.47 -0.72
C GLU A 17 -7.06 6.33 -1.29
N VAL A 18 -6.91 5.26 -0.51
CA VAL A 18 -6.26 4.03 -0.97
C VAL A 18 -7.25 3.24 -1.82
N THR A 19 -7.13 3.36 -3.13
CA THR A 19 -8.03 2.72 -4.11
C THR A 19 -7.52 1.36 -4.61
N VAL A 20 -6.45 0.82 -4.05
CA VAL A 20 -5.84 -0.46 -4.46
C VAL A 20 -6.28 -1.65 -3.59
N SER A 21 -7.36 -1.51 -2.84
CA SER A 21 -7.89 -2.56 -1.94
C SER A 21 -9.41 -2.54 -1.90
N SER A 22 -10.03 -3.69 -1.65
CA SER A 22 -11.45 -3.77 -1.36
C SER A 22 -11.79 -3.07 -0.04
N LYS A 23 -13.07 -2.78 0.17
CA LYS A 23 -13.53 -2.36 1.50
C LYS A 23 -13.16 -3.44 2.53
N PRO A 24 -12.69 -3.05 3.72
CA PRO A 24 -12.43 -4.01 4.80
C PRO A 24 -13.69 -4.82 5.11
N ILE A 25 -13.54 -6.13 5.24
CA ILE A 25 -14.61 -7.01 5.74
C ILE A 25 -14.45 -7.07 7.26
N PRO A 26 -15.47 -6.68 8.06
CA PRO A 26 -15.45 -6.85 9.51
C PRO A 26 -15.16 -8.31 9.87
N TYR A 27 -14.30 -8.57 10.86
CA TYR A 27 -13.87 -9.94 11.20
C TYR A 27 -15.03 -10.90 11.47
N LYS A 28 -16.10 -10.41 12.11
CA LYS A 28 -17.31 -11.21 12.40
C LYS A 28 -18.14 -11.55 11.15
N GLU A 29 -17.90 -10.86 10.04
CA GLU A 29 -18.59 -11.01 8.75
C GLU A 29 -17.68 -11.66 7.69
N ALA A 30 -16.42 -11.96 8.05
CA ALA A 30 -15.48 -12.65 7.21
C ALA A 30 -15.87 -14.12 7.10
N SER A 31 -16.45 -14.48 5.96
CA SER A 31 -16.84 -15.82 5.56
C SER A 31 -16.18 -16.13 4.22
N GLU A 32 -16.15 -17.41 3.84
CA GLU A 32 -15.67 -17.82 2.52
C GLU A 32 -16.34 -17.03 1.39
N LYS A 33 -17.66 -16.82 1.47
CA LYS A 33 -18.43 -16.10 0.44
C LYS A 33 -18.09 -14.61 0.39
N THR A 34 -18.03 -13.96 1.55
CA THR A 34 -17.73 -12.51 1.61
C THR A 34 -16.29 -12.23 1.21
N LEU A 35 -15.37 -13.15 1.50
CA LEU A 35 -13.98 -13.07 1.06
C LEU A 35 -13.84 -13.31 -0.44
N ALA A 36 -14.48 -14.35 -0.99
CA ALA A 36 -14.47 -14.63 -2.43
C ALA A 36 -15.02 -13.46 -3.23
N ALA A 37 -16.17 -12.92 -2.82
CA ALA A 37 -16.77 -11.75 -3.47
C ALA A 37 -15.86 -10.51 -3.40
N ALA A 38 -15.17 -10.29 -2.28
CA ALA A 38 -14.23 -9.17 -2.19
C ALA A 38 -13.03 -9.36 -3.14
N ILE A 39 -12.49 -10.58 -3.25
CA ILE A 39 -11.40 -10.89 -4.18
C ILE A 39 -11.85 -10.68 -5.63
N GLU A 40 -13.03 -11.16 -6.01
CA GLU A 40 -13.59 -10.97 -7.35
C GLU A 40 -13.75 -9.48 -7.69
N VAL A 41 -14.20 -8.66 -6.74
CA VAL A 41 -14.31 -7.21 -6.92
C VAL A 41 -12.93 -6.56 -7.13
N VAL A 42 -11.91 -6.95 -6.37
CA VAL A 42 -10.55 -6.41 -6.53
C VAL A 42 -9.97 -6.81 -7.89
N VAL A 43 -10.10 -8.09 -8.25
CA VAL A 43 -9.53 -8.62 -9.50
C VAL A 43 -10.30 -8.13 -10.72
N GLY A 44 -11.61 -7.96 -10.64
CA GLY A 44 -12.44 -7.48 -11.76
C GLY A 44 -12.42 -5.96 -11.97
N ASN A 45 -11.81 -5.18 -11.08
CA ASN A 45 -11.82 -3.72 -11.16
C ASN A 45 -10.56 -3.19 -11.86
N GLU A 46 -10.68 -2.88 -13.15
CA GLU A 46 -9.60 -2.35 -13.99
C GLU A 46 -9.00 -1.05 -13.44
N GLY A 47 -9.83 -0.16 -12.86
CA GLY A 47 -9.37 1.08 -12.24
C GLY A 47 -8.47 0.82 -11.03
N MET A 48 -8.77 -0.21 -10.24
CA MET A 48 -7.92 -0.63 -9.12
C MET A 48 -6.60 -1.24 -9.60
N GLN A 49 -6.64 -2.06 -10.66
CA GLN A 49 -5.43 -2.65 -11.24
C GLN A 49 -4.49 -1.58 -11.78
N SER A 50 -5.02 -0.61 -12.54
CA SER A 50 -4.22 0.49 -13.10
C SER A 50 -3.56 1.32 -11.99
N LYS A 51 -4.30 1.64 -10.92
CA LYS A 51 -3.75 2.36 -9.77
C LYS A 51 -2.71 1.55 -9.00
N ALA A 52 -2.89 0.23 -8.90
CA ALA A 52 -1.93 -0.66 -8.28
C ALA A 52 -0.63 -0.72 -9.08
N PHE A 53 -0.72 -0.73 -10.42
CA PHE A 53 0.43 -0.67 -11.31
C PHE A 53 1.19 0.65 -11.15
N GLU A 54 0.50 1.80 -11.26
CA GLU A 54 1.13 3.12 -11.06
C GLU A 54 1.78 3.26 -9.68
N LEU A 55 1.13 2.73 -8.64
CA LEU A 55 1.66 2.74 -7.29
C LEU A 55 2.91 1.87 -7.20
N GLY A 56 2.89 0.69 -7.83
CA GLY A 56 4.04 -0.21 -7.94
C GLY A 56 5.25 0.47 -8.60
N GLU A 57 5.04 1.14 -9.74
CA GLU A 57 6.10 1.89 -10.41
C GLU A 57 6.67 3.02 -9.53
N LYS A 58 5.80 3.78 -8.85
CA LYS A 58 6.21 4.83 -7.92
C LYS A 58 6.96 4.32 -6.69
N ILE A 59 6.66 3.11 -6.23
CA ILE A 59 7.38 2.47 -5.12
C ILE A 59 8.71 1.92 -5.60
N GLN A 60 8.74 1.27 -6.77
CA GLN A 60 9.96 0.68 -7.33
C GLN A 60 10.99 1.73 -7.74
N GLY A 61 10.53 2.90 -8.22
CA GLY A 61 11.39 4.04 -8.52
C GLY A 61 11.91 4.81 -7.29
N LYS A 62 11.47 4.47 -6.08
CA LYS A 62 12.03 5.04 -4.85
C LYS A 62 13.23 4.21 -4.43
N ASP A 63 14.42 4.79 -4.58
CA ASP A 63 15.61 4.30 -3.91
C ASP A 63 15.53 4.64 -2.40
N GLY A 64 14.65 3.91 -1.71
CA GLY A 64 14.38 4.14 -0.29
C GLY A 64 15.62 3.91 0.58
N VAL A 65 16.57 3.09 0.12
CA VAL A 65 17.83 2.84 0.81
C VAL A 65 18.78 4.03 0.62
N ALA A 66 19.01 4.49 -0.61
CA ALA A 66 19.86 5.67 -0.83
C ALA A 66 19.29 6.92 -0.14
N ASN A 67 17.96 7.11 -0.18
CA ASN A 67 17.32 8.25 0.48
C ASN A 67 17.43 8.16 2.02
N ALA A 68 17.39 6.95 2.59
CA ALA A 68 17.64 6.74 4.01
C ALA A 68 19.11 7.02 4.37
N VAL A 69 20.06 6.53 3.57
CA VAL A 69 21.51 6.78 3.75
C VAL A 69 21.81 8.28 3.66
N GLU A 70 21.24 8.98 2.68
CA GLU A 70 21.40 10.43 2.53
C GLU A 70 20.79 11.19 3.72
N ALA A 71 19.63 10.76 4.23
CA ALA A 71 19.03 11.35 5.42
C ALA A 71 19.90 11.16 6.67
N PHE A 72 20.59 10.01 6.80
CA PHE A 72 21.57 9.77 7.85
C PHE A 72 22.79 10.68 7.70
N HIS A 73 23.37 10.80 6.50
CA HIS A 73 24.49 11.71 6.26
C HIS A 73 24.13 13.17 6.58
N ARG A 74 22.92 13.61 6.22
CA ARG A 74 22.43 14.96 6.50
C ARG A 74 22.28 15.26 8.00
N HIS A 75 21.86 14.28 8.80
CA HIS A 75 21.63 14.48 10.25
C HIS A 75 22.85 14.15 11.11
N LEU A 76 23.76 13.28 10.64
CA LEU A 76 25.00 12.93 11.33
C LEU A 76 26.17 13.84 10.98
N GLY A 77 25.98 14.80 10.07
CA GLY A 77 26.94 15.88 9.84
C GLY A 77 28.33 15.39 9.41
N LEU A 78 28.41 14.29 8.65
CA LEU A 78 29.65 13.94 7.96
C LEU A 78 29.68 14.70 6.63
N MET A 79 29.94 16.00 6.75
CA MET A 79 30.64 16.72 5.69
C MET A 79 32.01 16.06 5.50
N GLY A 80 32.37 15.82 4.24
CA GLY A 80 33.78 15.90 3.84
C GLY A 80 34.24 17.34 3.91
#